data_AF-A0A674IKC5-F1
#
_entry.id   AF-A0A674IKC5-F1
#
_cell.length_a   1.000
_cell.length_b   1.000
_cell.length_c   1.000
_cell.angle_alpha   90.00
_cell.angle_beta   90.00
_cell.angle_gamma   90.00
#
_symmetry.space_group_name_H-M   'P 1'
#
loop_
_entity.id
_entity.type
_entity.pdbx_description
1 polymer ?
#
loop_
_entity_poly.entity_id
_entity_poly.type
_entity_poly.pdbx_seq_one_letter_code
_entity_poly.pdbx_strand_id
1 'polypeptide(L)'
;MKSSEIPTAALVLGVNVTDHDVTFKSLSEVLQDNVTPYVVSLQAKECPGIKHLLQKLMGQLMDCCVDVDSSEEEECVNISQKKIRCSMASLSKWYESVTKKTGSETPSKKRTSSSRHWQSPPIVVIFKDMESFTTKVLQDFIVISSQHIHEFPLVLIFGIATSPMIIHRLLPHSVSSLLCIELFQSLSCKEHLATVIDKLLLTTQFPFKLSEKVLQVLINIFLYHDFSVQNFIKGFQLSIVEHFYSQPLSVLCCQLLEAKKRVNSLSHNQCENIRSLPSFRRYVENQVSEKQIALLTEDSFLKEVTQTLLEDLHIYHENYFTVLRCLHVFTTSLPKYPLGKQIRELYCACLGKRVWETEEYGSAVQLLRMLAKDELVAILQKCAEIFISSGKQFSNTVEKLEEFLARFQNLEGEHVTYCQIRIYILMKFTGPTLLELKESKRSKKLTKFEMLRFEVVDFIDSLVRSYLAPAEMQTLNEVVYFNTANTLREHLNAAPRIALHTALNNPYCYLKNQTLKSDVGCISNTAPDICIVYKLHLECGRLINLVDWLEVCEDENIDYICV
;
A
#
# COMPACT_ATOMS: atom_id res chain seq x y z
N MET A 1 42.43 11.97 -11.68
CA MET A 1 41.49 10.89 -12.03
C MET A 1 42.28 9.90 -12.88
N LYS A 2 42.34 8.61 -12.49
CA LYS A 2 42.99 7.61 -13.34
C LYS A 2 42.22 7.59 -14.67
N SER A 3 42.92 7.59 -15.79
CA SER A 3 42.39 7.93 -17.11
C SER A 3 41.33 6.97 -17.69
N SER A 4 40.84 5.99 -16.92
CA SER A 4 39.99 4.91 -17.41
C SER A 4 38.81 4.56 -16.48
N GLU A 5 38.48 5.41 -15.50
CA GLU A 5 37.39 5.15 -14.55
C GLU A 5 36.03 5.61 -15.13
N ILE A 6 35.04 4.71 -15.11
CA ILE A 6 33.67 4.99 -15.55
C ILE A 6 32.84 5.49 -14.35
N PRO A 7 32.26 6.69 -14.39
CA PRO A 7 31.33 7.16 -13.37
C PRO A 7 30.09 6.26 -13.35
N THR A 8 29.79 5.71 -12.18
CA THR A 8 28.75 4.70 -12.00
C THR A 8 27.89 5.06 -10.79
N ALA A 9 26.59 5.17 -10.98
CA ALA A 9 25.63 5.33 -9.90
C ALA A 9 24.99 3.97 -9.58
N ALA A 10 25.13 3.51 -8.34
CA ALA A 10 24.49 2.29 -7.87
C ALA A 10 23.24 2.64 -7.06
N LEU A 11 22.07 2.39 -7.65
CA LEU A 11 20.76 2.69 -7.08
C LEU A 11 20.17 1.45 -6.42
N VAL A 12 20.08 1.48 -5.09
CA VAL A 12 19.46 0.42 -4.29
C VAL A 12 17.96 0.69 -4.21
N LEU A 13 17.18 -0.10 -4.94
CA LEU A 13 15.74 0.09 -5.12
C LEU A 13 14.87 -0.85 -4.28
N GLY A 14 15.41 -1.98 -3.80
CA GLY A 14 14.66 -2.97 -3.03
C GLY A 14 14.11 -4.13 -3.89
N VAL A 15 13.39 -5.05 -3.26
CA VAL A 15 12.99 -6.36 -3.83
C VAL A 15 11.84 -6.24 -4.88
N ASN A 16 11.20 -5.08 -5.00
CA ASN A 16 10.02 -4.84 -5.83
C ASN A 16 10.37 -4.55 -7.31
N VAL A 17 10.79 -5.58 -8.04
CA VAL A 17 11.22 -5.49 -9.45
C VAL A 17 10.18 -4.83 -10.37
N THR A 18 8.89 -5.05 -10.15
CA THR A 18 7.81 -4.51 -11.00
C THR A 18 7.67 -2.99 -10.91
N ASP A 19 7.95 -2.42 -9.74
CA ASP A 19 7.78 -0.99 -9.50
C ASP A 19 8.97 -0.20 -10.07
N HIS A 20 10.13 -0.84 -10.17
CA HIS A 20 11.37 -0.26 -10.72
C HIS A 20 11.21 0.19 -12.18
N ASP A 21 10.37 -0.49 -12.96
CA ASP A 21 10.12 -0.09 -14.33
C ASP A 21 9.52 1.31 -14.43
N VAL A 22 8.65 1.70 -13.50
CA VAL A 22 8.05 3.05 -13.47
C VAL A 22 9.08 4.07 -12.99
N THR A 23 9.85 3.75 -11.95
CA THR A 23 10.87 4.67 -11.43
C THR A 23 11.96 4.92 -12.47
N PHE A 24 12.40 3.90 -13.21
CA PHE A 24 13.37 4.05 -14.28
C PHE A 24 12.82 4.81 -15.50
N LYS A 25 11.52 4.71 -15.80
CA LYS A 25 10.88 5.54 -16.84
C LYS A 25 10.89 7.01 -16.45
N SER A 26 10.39 7.35 -15.25
CA SER A 26 10.43 8.73 -14.76
C SER A 26 11.86 9.26 -14.63
N LEU A 27 12.81 8.43 -14.23
CA LEU A 27 14.22 8.80 -14.21
C LEU A 27 14.78 9.05 -15.61
N SER A 28 14.37 8.27 -16.61
CA SER A 28 14.78 8.47 -18.00
C SER A 28 14.23 9.80 -18.55
N GLU A 29 12.95 10.09 -18.32
CA GLU A 29 12.30 11.36 -18.70
C GLU A 29 13.02 12.57 -18.05
N VAL A 30 13.24 12.52 -16.74
CA VAL A 30 13.93 13.59 -16.01
C VAL A 30 15.37 13.78 -16.48
N LEU A 31 16.08 12.72 -16.87
CA LEU A 31 17.44 12.81 -17.41
C LEU A 31 17.47 13.35 -18.84
N GLN A 32 16.49 12.98 -19.67
CA GLN A 32 16.31 13.51 -21.02
C GLN A 32 16.07 15.02 -21.00
N ASP A 33 15.24 15.51 -20.07
CA ASP A 33 14.91 16.93 -19.95
C ASP A 33 16.09 17.78 -19.42
N ASN A 34 16.84 17.27 -18.44
CA ASN A 34 17.78 18.09 -17.67
C ASN A 34 19.25 17.92 -18.03
N VAL A 35 19.66 16.73 -18.49
CA VAL A 35 21.09 16.38 -18.58
C VAL A 35 21.48 16.01 -20.00
N THR A 36 20.83 15.00 -20.59
CA THR A 36 21.26 14.41 -21.86
C THR A 36 20.11 13.76 -22.61
N PRO A 37 19.99 13.98 -23.94
CA PRO A 37 19.00 13.27 -24.76
C PRO A 37 19.34 11.77 -24.95
N TYR A 38 20.57 11.34 -24.66
CA TYR A 38 21.05 9.97 -24.87
C TYR A 38 20.92 9.13 -23.59
N VAL A 39 19.71 8.66 -23.31
CA VAL A 39 19.44 7.73 -22.20
C VAL A 39 19.00 6.38 -22.76
N VAL A 40 19.70 5.32 -22.36
CA VAL A 40 19.47 3.94 -22.80
C VAL A 40 19.06 3.09 -21.60
N SER A 41 18.01 2.29 -21.73
CA SER A 41 17.59 1.37 -20.66
C SER A 41 17.69 -0.08 -21.11
N LEU A 42 18.54 -0.85 -20.41
CA LEU A 42 18.85 -2.23 -20.73
C LEU A 42 18.22 -3.19 -19.71
N GLN A 43 17.52 -4.20 -20.23
CA GLN A 43 16.99 -5.33 -19.47
C GLN A 43 17.83 -6.59 -19.71
N ALA A 44 18.03 -7.41 -18.67
CA ALA A 44 18.83 -8.63 -18.78
C ALA A 44 18.21 -9.68 -19.70
N LYS A 45 16.87 -9.75 -19.74
CA LYS A 45 16.11 -10.67 -20.61
C LYS A 45 16.47 -10.50 -22.09
N GLU A 46 16.82 -9.27 -22.49
CA GLU A 46 17.14 -8.93 -23.88
C GLU A 46 18.62 -9.12 -24.21
N CYS A 47 19.47 -9.35 -23.21
CA CYS A 47 20.93 -9.32 -23.33
C CYS A 47 21.61 -10.64 -22.90
N PRO A 48 21.37 -11.78 -23.58
CA PRO A 48 22.06 -13.03 -23.24
C PRO A 48 23.55 -13.03 -23.63
N GLY A 49 23.98 -12.12 -24.50
CA GLY A 49 25.36 -12.02 -24.95
C GLY A 49 25.74 -10.59 -25.34
N ILE A 50 27.04 -10.29 -25.34
CA ILE A 50 27.55 -8.93 -25.56
C ILE A 50 27.16 -8.34 -26.91
N LYS A 51 27.03 -9.17 -27.94
CA LYS A 51 26.57 -8.74 -29.26
C LYS A 51 25.14 -8.19 -29.21
N HIS A 52 24.24 -8.85 -28.47
CA HIS A 52 22.85 -8.41 -28.33
C HIS A 52 22.77 -7.13 -27.51
N LEU A 53 23.58 -7.01 -26.45
CA LEU A 53 23.69 -5.80 -25.64
C LEU A 53 24.13 -4.60 -26.49
N LEU A 54 25.20 -4.74 -27.27
CA LEU A 54 25.68 -3.67 -28.15
C LEU A 54 24.68 -3.33 -29.26
N GLN A 55 23.99 -4.34 -29.82
CA GLN A 55 22.94 -4.12 -30.82
C GLN A 55 21.77 -3.33 -30.24
N LYS A 56 21.32 -3.66 -29.02
CA LYS A 56 20.22 -2.97 -28.35
C LYS A 56 20.61 -1.56 -27.91
N LEU A 57 21.82 -1.39 -27.39
CA LEU A 57 22.35 -0.09 -27.01
C LEU A 57 22.42 0.83 -28.24
N MET A 58 22.92 0.35 -29.38
CA MET A 58 22.89 1.14 -30.62
C MET A 58 21.48 1.37 -31.14
N GLY A 59 20.59 0.37 -31.08
CA GLY A 59 19.20 0.52 -31.49
C GLY A 59 18.52 1.66 -30.72
N GLN A 60 18.57 1.61 -29.38
CA GLN A 60 17.99 2.65 -28.53
C GLN A 60 18.66 4.01 -28.74
N LEU A 61 19.98 4.09 -28.91
CA LEU A 61 20.63 5.39 -29.20
C LEU A 61 20.23 5.99 -30.55
N MET A 62 20.05 5.15 -31.56
CA MET A 62 19.62 5.58 -32.90
C MET A 62 18.14 5.99 -32.89
N ASP A 63 17.30 5.27 -32.15
CA ASP A 63 15.87 5.55 -31.99
C ASP A 63 15.64 6.78 -31.09
N CYS A 64 16.46 7.00 -30.04
CA CYS A 64 16.42 8.20 -29.19
C CYS A 64 16.75 9.50 -29.97
N CYS A 65 17.35 9.43 -31.15
CA CYS A 65 17.51 10.60 -32.01
C CYS A 65 16.24 10.98 -32.79
N VAL A 66 15.17 10.15 -32.75
CA VAL A 66 13.94 10.35 -33.54
C VAL A 66 12.81 10.97 -32.72
N ASP A 67 12.85 10.93 -31.38
CA ASP A 67 11.73 11.34 -30.51
C ASP A 67 11.57 12.87 -30.29
N VAL A 68 12.31 13.74 -30.99
CA VAL A 68 12.14 15.21 -30.83
C VAL A 68 11.14 15.82 -31.82
N ASP A 69 10.77 15.12 -32.89
CA ASP A 69 9.81 15.68 -33.86
C ASP A 69 8.73 14.66 -34.26
N SER A 70 7.47 15.07 -34.04
CA SER A 70 6.20 14.48 -34.50
C SER A 70 5.55 13.37 -33.67
N SER A 71 4.61 13.81 -32.83
CA SER A 71 3.30 13.19 -32.70
C SER A 71 2.65 13.02 -34.08
N GLU A 72 2.37 11.80 -34.51
CA GLU A 72 1.06 11.31 -34.97
C GLU A 72 1.16 9.89 -35.55
N GLU A 73 0.36 9.02 -34.95
CA GLU A 73 -0.30 7.83 -35.52
C GLU A 73 0.48 6.59 -35.96
N GLU A 74 -0.08 5.47 -35.50
CA GLU A 74 0.31 4.09 -35.66
C GLU A 74 0.21 3.65 -37.13
N GLU A 75 1.34 3.45 -37.79
CA GLU A 75 1.46 2.38 -38.78
C GLU A 75 2.76 1.60 -38.58
N CYS A 76 2.55 0.36 -38.13
CA CYS A 76 3.53 -0.68 -37.92
C CYS A 76 4.20 -1.04 -39.25
N VAL A 77 5.23 -0.28 -39.66
CA VAL A 77 6.11 -0.67 -40.76
C VAL A 77 7.42 -1.21 -40.19
N ASN A 78 7.52 -2.54 -40.25
CA ASN A 78 8.73 -3.32 -40.05
C ASN A 78 9.96 -2.72 -40.77
N ILE A 79 10.70 -1.83 -40.12
CA ILE A 79 12.08 -1.53 -40.52
C ILE A 79 12.94 -2.66 -39.97
N SER A 80 13.14 -3.64 -40.83
CA SER A 80 14.02 -4.79 -40.67
C SER A 80 15.28 -4.48 -39.86
N GLN A 81 15.45 -5.25 -38.80
CA GLN A 81 16.73 -5.54 -38.13
C GLN A 81 17.76 -6.05 -39.14
N LYS A 82 18.29 -5.19 -40.02
CA LYS A 82 19.52 -5.51 -40.72
C LYS A 82 20.58 -5.56 -39.64
N LYS A 83 21.19 -6.74 -39.48
CA LYS A 83 22.35 -7.05 -38.64
C LYS A 83 23.50 -6.09 -38.97
N ILE A 84 23.41 -4.84 -38.51
CA ILE A 84 24.53 -3.92 -38.46
C ILE A 84 25.55 -4.62 -37.55
N ARG A 85 26.79 -4.71 -38.01
CA ARG A 85 27.89 -5.15 -37.17
C ARG A 85 28.11 -4.05 -36.14
N CYS A 86 27.36 -4.10 -35.05
CA CYS A 86 27.47 -3.18 -33.92
C CYS A 86 28.79 -3.46 -33.21
N SER A 87 29.84 -2.76 -33.63
CA SER A 87 31.11 -2.67 -32.92
C SER A 87 31.16 -1.37 -32.14
N MET A 88 31.93 -1.36 -31.06
CA MET A 88 32.16 -0.15 -30.27
C MET A 88 32.69 1.01 -31.14
N ALA A 89 33.56 0.71 -32.12
CA ALA A 89 34.04 1.69 -33.10
C ALA A 89 32.94 2.30 -33.99
N SER A 90 31.84 1.58 -34.24
CA SER A 90 30.68 2.13 -34.97
C SER A 90 29.91 3.11 -34.11
N LEU A 91 29.83 2.86 -32.81
CA LEU A 91 29.21 3.75 -31.84
C LEU A 91 30.05 5.02 -31.63
N SER A 92 31.38 4.92 -31.54
CA SER A 92 32.27 6.09 -31.47
C SER A 92 32.13 6.98 -32.72
N LYS A 93 32.10 6.37 -33.91
CA LYS A 93 31.86 7.10 -35.17
C LYS A 93 30.49 7.76 -35.21
N TRP A 94 29.45 7.09 -34.72
CA TRP A 94 28.12 7.66 -34.62
C TRP A 94 28.10 8.84 -33.65
N TYR A 95 28.66 8.68 -32.45
CA TYR A 95 28.73 9.73 -31.43
C TYR A 95 29.49 10.97 -31.93
N GLU A 96 30.62 10.75 -32.62
CA GLU A 96 31.34 11.82 -33.31
C GLU A 96 30.46 12.51 -34.37
N SER A 97 29.66 11.77 -35.12
CA SER A 97 28.78 12.35 -36.15
C SER A 97 27.65 13.20 -35.56
N VAL A 98 27.15 12.81 -34.38
CA VAL A 98 26.04 13.48 -33.70
C VAL A 98 26.52 14.71 -32.93
N THR A 99 27.66 14.62 -32.25
CA THR A 99 28.31 15.77 -31.58
C THR A 99 28.82 16.83 -32.56
N LYS A 100 29.27 16.42 -33.75
CA LYS A 100 29.66 17.37 -34.82
C LYS A 100 28.45 18.10 -35.43
N LYS A 101 27.26 17.48 -35.47
CA LYS A 101 26.03 18.11 -35.99
C LYS A 101 25.50 19.23 -35.08
N THR A 102 25.50 19.02 -33.76
CA THR A 102 25.08 20.04 -32.77
C THR A 102 26.07 21.21 -32.63
N GLY A 103 27.31 21.08 -33.10
CA GLY A 103 28.29 22.17 -33.13
C GLY A 103 28.19 23.12 -34.33
N SER A 104 27.27 22.91 -35.27
CA SER A 104 27.23 23.62 -36.56
C SER A 104 26.21 24.77 -36.69
N GLU A 105 25.48 25.12 -35.62
CA GLU A 105 24.58 26.29 -35.61
C GLU A 105 25.24 27.53 -34.97
N THR A 106 25.86 28.35 -35.81
CA THR A 106 26.25 29.78 -35.64
C THR A 106 27.02 30.25 -34.39
N PRO A 107 28.18 30.95 -34.55
CA PRO A 107 28.83 31.65 -33.46
C PRO A 107 28.21 33.04 -33.27
N SER A 108 27.15 33.19 -32.48
CA SER A 108 26.66 34.53 -32.14
C SER A 108 26.05 34.66 -30.74
N LYS A 109 26.70 35.51 -29.96
CA LYS A 109 26.28 36.21 -28.73
C LYS A 109 26.11 35.37 -27.45
N LYS A 110 27.17 35.47 -26.64
CA LYS A 110 27.21 35.28 -25.18
C LYS A 110 25.88 35.66 -24.52
N ARG A 111 25.13 34.67 -24.04
CA ARG A 111 24.18 34.81 -22.94
C ARG A 111 24.69 33.96 -21.78
N THR A 112 24.96 34.65 -20.68
CA THR A 112 25.39 34.15 -19.38
C THR A 112 24.20 33.55 -18.65
N SER A 113 24.12 32.22 -18.60
CA SER A 113 23.34 31.49 -17.60
C SER A 113 23.87 30.05 -17.47
N SER A 114 24.36 29.74 -16.27
CA SER A 114 24.53 28.42 -15.63
C SER A 114 25.40 27.34 -16.33
N SER A 115 26.64 27.25 -15.83
CA SER A 115 27.51 26.06 -15.72
C SER A 115 27.62 25.09 -16.92
N ARG A 116 28.63 25.36 -17.74
CA ARG A 116 29.31 24.39 -18.61
C ARG A 116 29.90 23.25 -17.76
N HIS A 117 29.50 22.00 -17.98
CA HIS A 117 30.29 20.87 -17.48
C HIS A 117 30.56 19.74 -18.49
N TRP A 118 29.83 19.67 -19.60
CA TRP A 118 30.10 18.67 -20.65
C TRP A 118 30.07 19.32 -22.03
N GLN A 119 31.22 19.40 -22.71
CA GLN A 119 31.33 19.86 -24.10
C GLN A 119 30.68 18.87 -25.09
N SER A 120 30.39 17.66 -24.61
CA SER A 120 29.73 16.58 -25.34
C SER A 120 28.75 15.89 -24.38
N PRO A 121 27.46 15.76 -24.73
CA PRO A 121 26.45 15.18 -23.84
C PRO A 121 26.80 13.73 -23.48
N PRO A 122 26.88 13.36 -22.19
CA PRO A 122 27.13 11.98 -21.80
C PRO A 122 26.09 10.99 -22.34
N ILE A 123 26.51 9.75 -22.57
CA ILE A 123 25.60 8.64 -22.82
C ILE A 123 25.33 7.97 -21.49
N VAL A 124 24.08 8.00 -21.03
CA VAL A 124 23.66 7.35 -19.80
C VAL A 124 23.09 5.97 -20.12
N VAL A 125 23.69 4.92 -19.56
CA VAL A 125 23.21 3.55 -19.72
C VAL A 125 22.68 3.04 -18.38
N ILE A 126 21.37 2.78 -18.35
CA ILE A 126 20.65 2.29 -17.19
C ILE A 126 20.50 0.77 -17.29
N PHE A 127 21.10 0.05 -16.36
CA PHE A 127 20.88 -1.37 -16.16
C PHE A 127 19.80 -1.57 -15.11
N LYS A 128 18.58 -1.97 -15.53
CA LYS A 128 17.43 -2.06 -14.62
C LYS A 128 17.62 -3.09 -13.50
N ASP A 129 18.12 -4.28 -13.84
CA ASP A 129 18.30 -5.40 -12.91
C ASP A 129 19.68 -6.04 -13.05
N MET A 130 20.69 -5.47 -12.39
CA MET A 130 22.08 -5.96 -12.46
C MET A 130 22.24 -7.43 -12.05
N GLU A 131 21.42 -7.90 -11.10
CA GLU A 131 21.49 -9.27 -10.55
C GLU A 131 21.12 -10.35 -11.57
N SER A 132 20.29 -9.99 -12.55
CA SER A 132 19.80 -10.92 -13.57
C SER A 132 20.71 -11.02 -14.80
N PHE A 133 21.72 -10.15 -14.92
CA PHE A 133 22.68 -10.19 -16.02
C PHE A 133 23.70 -11.32 -15.86
N THR A 134 24.12 -11.87 -17.00
CA THR A 134 25.23 -12.83 -17.02
C THR A 134 26.54 -12.11 -16.69
N THR A 135 27.27 -12.60 -15.69
CA THR A 135 28.51 -11.98 -15.17
C THR A 135 29.55 -11.70 -16.26
N LYS A 136 29.75 -12.64 -17.20
CA LYS A 136 30.69 -12.48 -18.32
C LYS A 136 30.32 -11.31 -19.22
N VAL A 137 29.04 -11.16 -19.57
CA VAL A 137 28.57 -10.08 -20.46
C VAL A 137 28.79 -8.71 -19.83
N LEU A 138 28.50 -8.59 -18.54
CA LEU A 138 28.69 -7.34 -17.80
C LEU A 138 30.19 -7.00 -17.66
N GLN A 139 31.03 -7.98 -17.31
CA GLN A 139 32.48 -7.79 -17.20
C GLN A 139 33.11 -7.38 -18.53
N ASP A 140 32.80 -8.11 -19.61
CA ASP A 140 33.31 -7.81 -20.95
C ASP A 140 32.83 -6.43 -21.41
N PHE A 141 31.58 -6.06 -21.15
CA PHE A 141 31.04 -4.75 -21.49
C PHE A 141 31.75 -3.61 -20.75
N ILE A 142 32.00 -3.75 -19.45
CA ILE A 142 32.71 -2.72 -18.65
C ILE A 142 34.15 -2.57 -19.14
N VAL A 143 34.85 -3.67 -19.41
CA VAL A 143 36.24 -3.63 -19.92
C VAL A 143 36.30 -2.96 -21.29
N ILE A 144 35.40 -3.32 -22.21
CA ILE A 144 35.32 -2.68 -23.53
C ILE A 144 34.97 -1.20 -23.38
N SER A 145 34.00 -0.86 -22.52
CA SER A 145 33.60 0.52 -22.28
C SER A 145 34.75 1.36 -21.72
N SER A 146 35.55 0.80 -20.81
CA SER A 146 36.67 1.48 -20.18
C SER A 146 37.77 1.89 -21.18
N GLN A 147 37.98 1.08 -22.22
CA GLN A 147 38.94 1.37 -23.29
C GLN A 147 38.49 2.53 -24.19
N HIS A 148 37.19 2.77 -24.29
CA HIS A 148 36.59 3.73 -25.23
C HIS A 148 36.05 5.01 -24.54
N ILE A 149 36.30 5.23 -23.24
CA ILE A 149 35.83 6.43 -22.50
C ILE A 149 36.31 7.73 -23.13
N HIS A 150 37.52 7.74 -23.71
CA HIS A 150 38.08 8.93 -24.34
C HIS A 150 37.31 9.36 -25.61
N GLU A 151 36.64 8.42 -26.27
CA GLU A 151 35.90 8.66 -27.51
C GLU A 151 34.47 9.17 -27.23
N PHE A 152 33.87 8.73 -26.13
CA PHE A 152 32.59 9.27 -25.66
C PHE A 152 32.42 9.12 -24.14
N PRO A 153 31.91 10.16 -23.44
CA PRO A 153 31.63 10.08 -22.01
C PRO A 153 30.45 9.15 -21.73
N LEU A 154 30.73 8.02 -21.09
CA LEU A 154 29.73 7.02 -20.66
C LEU A 154 29.49 7.15 -19.15
N VAL A 155 28.22 7.16 -18.74
CA VAL A 155 27.79 7.06 -17.34
C VAL A 155 26.92 5.82 -17.17
N LEU A 156 27.18 5.01 -16.14
CA LEU A 156 26.42 3.79 -15.87
C LEU A 156 25.51 3.97 -14.65
N ILE A 157 24.26 3.53 -14.77
CA ILE A 157 23.33 3.46 -13.63
C ILE A 157 22.98 1.99 -13.39
N PHE A 158 23.24 1.51 -12.18
CA PHE A 158 23.00 0.14 -11.76
C PHE A 158 21.79 0.07 -10.85
N GLY A 159 20.72 -0.57 -11.31
CA GLY A 159 19.58 -0.98 -10.49
C GLY A 159 19.91 -2.24 -9.70
N ILE A 160 19.89 -2.10 -8.38
CA ILE A 160 20.19 -3.18 -7.44
C ILE A 160 18.97 -3.42 -6.55
N ALA A 161 18.49 -4.66 -6.52
CA ALA A 161 17.34 -5.04 -5.72
C ALA A 161 17.72 -5.34 -4.27
N THR A 162 18.87 -6.00 -4.04
CA THR A 162 19.24 -6.52 -2.72
C THR A 162 20.13 -5.57 -1.91
N SER A 163 21.45 -5.69 -2.07
CA SER A 163 22.46 -4.96 -1.31
C SER A 163 23.66 -4.67 -2.20
N PRO A 164 24.42 -3.61 -1.95
CA PRO A 164 25.59 -3.25 -2.77
C PRO A 164 26.70 -4.30 -2.75
N MET A 165 26.66 -5.27 -1.81
CA MET A 165 27.55 -6.43 -1.80
C MET A 165 27.44 -7.28 -3.07
N ILE A 166 26.30 -7.23 -3.77
CA ILE A 166 26.12 -7.95 -5.03
C ILE A 166 27.10 -7.47 -6.11
N ILE A 167 27.47 -6.18 -6.10
CA ILE A 167 28.44 -5.62 -7.05
C ILE A 167 29.79 -6.34 -6.88
N HIS A 168 30.26 -6.50 -5.65
CA HIS A 168 31.52 -7.20 -5.36
C HIS A 168 31.47 -8.70 -5.67
N ARG A 169 30.28 -9.30 -5.66
CA ARG A 169 30.10 -10.71 -6.03
C ARG A 169 30.06 -10.92 -7.55
N LEU A 170 29.43 -10.00 -8.28
CA LEU A 170 29.28 -10.08 -9.74
C LEU A 170 30.54 -9.60 -10.49
N LEU A 171 31.20 -8.57 -9.95
CA LEU A 171 32.36 -7.92 -10.55
C LEU A 171 33.64 -8.28 -9.79
N PRO A 172 34.62 -8.93 -10.44
CA PRO A 172 35.96 -9.12 -9.89
C PRO A 172 36.62 -7.78 -9.57
N HIS A 173 37.60 -7.79 -8.66
CA HIS A 173 38.35 -6.58 -8.25
C HIS A 173 39.00 -5.85 -9.44
N SER A 174 39.42 -6.58 -10.47
CA SER A 174 39.98 -6.01 -11.71
C SER A 174 38.99 -5.10 -12.44
N VAL A 175 37.71 -5.49 -12.49
CA VAL A 175 36.64 -4.72 -13.15
C VAL A 175 36.10 -3.64 -12.24
N SER A 176 35.93 -3.92 -10.94
CA SER A 176 35.48 -2.92 -9.97
C SER A 176 36.43 -1.74 -9.84
N SER A 177 37.74 -1.93 -10.08
CA SER A 177 38.72 -0.84 -10.07
C SER A 177 38.57 0.12 -11.26
N LEU A 178 37.81 -0.25 -12.29
CA LEU A 178 37.50 0.57 -13.46
C LEU A 178 36.25 1.42 -13.26
N LEU A 179 35.52 1.24 -12.16
CA LEU A 179 34.28 1.96 -11.88
C LEU A 179 34.48 2.92 -10.71
N CYS A 180 34.00 4.15 -10.88
CA CYS A 180 33.84 5.10 -9.79
C CYS A 180 32.38 5.01 -9.31
N ILE A 181 32.13 4.22 -8.25
CA ILE A 181 30.77 3.89 -7.80
C ILE A 181 30.33 4.85 -6.69
N GLU A 182 29.21 5.55 -6.90
CA GLU A 182 28.48 6.27 -5.87
C GLU A 182 27.17 5.54 -5.53
N LEU A 183 26.89 5.41 -4.23
CA LEU A 183 25.72 4.69 -3.73
C LEU A 183 24.54 5.63 -3.51
N PHE A 184 23.42 5.31 -4.15
CA PHE A 184 22.15 6.00 -3.99
C PHE A 184 21.12 5.04 -3.41
N GLN A 185 20.47 5.45 -2.33
CA GLN A 185 19.43 4.66 -1.69
C GLN A 185 18.06 5.25 -2.05
N SER A 186 17.17 4.41 -2.59
CA SER A 186 15.77 4.78 -2.77
C SER A 186 14.96 4.60 -1.49
N LEU A 187 13.82 5.27 -1.43
CA LEU A 187 12.82 5.15 -0.38
C LEU A 187 12.28 3.71 -0.29
N SER A 188 11.90 3.28 0.91
CA SER A 188 11.41 1.91 1.10
C SER A 188 9.99 1.72 0.57
N CYS A 189 9.64 0.51 0.10
CA CYS A 189 8.28 0.20 -0.37
C CYS A 189 7.23 0.40 0.73
N LYS A 190 7.62 0.18 2.00
CA LYS A 190 6.73 0.37 3.16
C LYS A 190 6.36 1.84 3.35
N GLU A 191 7.29 2.75 3.10
CA GLU A 191 7.03 4.19 3.14
C GLU A 191 6.18 4.63 1.95
N HIS A 192 6.47 4.15 0.74
CA HIS A 192 5.63 4.42 -0.43
C HIS A 192 4.18 3.96 -0.23
N LEU A 193 3.97 2.76 0.32
CA LEU A 193 2.61 2.31 0.62
C LEU A 193 1.96 3.20 1.69
N ALA A 194 2.69 3.60 2.73
CA ALA A 194 2.15 4.48 3.77
C ALA A 194 1.73 5.85 3.20
N THR A 195 2.54 6.44 2.32
CA THR A 195 2.18 7.71 1.66
C THR A 195 1.02 7.54 0.69
N VAL A 196 0.96 6.44 -0.07
CA VAL A 196 -0.19 6.13 -0.94
C VAL A 196 -1.46 5.98 -0.11
N ILE A 197 -1.43 5.24 1.01
CA ILE A 197 -2.60 5.08 1.89
C ILE A 197 -3.02 6.44 2.49
N ASP A 198 -2.08 7.25 2.98
CA ASP A 198 -2.42 8.56 3.56
C ASP A 198 -2.98 9.54 2.51
N LYS A 199 -2.44 9.56 1.29
CA LYS A 199 -2.91 10.47 0.24
C LYS A 199 -4.18 9.97 -0.46
N LEU A 200 -4.36 8.67 -0.62
CA LEU A 200 -5.48 8.10 -1.37
C LEU A 200 -6.65 7.71 -0.46
N LEU A 201 -6.42 6.84 0.54
CA LEU A 201 -7.50 6.28 1.36
C LEU A 201 -7.95 7.22 2.49
N LEU A 202 -7.03 8.00 3.06
CA LEU A 202 -7.32 8.90 4.19
C LEU A 202 -7.75 10.31 3.75
N THR A 203 -8.13 10.46 2.48
CA THR A 203 -8.60 11.72 1.91
C THR A 203 -10.12 11.71 1.79
N THR A 204 -10.77 12.81 2.17
CA THR A 204 -12.24 12.97 2.15
C THR A 204 -12.81 13.22 0.74
N GLN A 205 -11.94 13.57 -0.21
CA GLN A 205 -12.30 13.83 -1.61
C GLN A 205 -12.86 12.58 -2.30
N PHE A 206 -12.44 11.39 -1.87
CA PHE A 206 -12.94 10.14 -2.40
C PHE A 206 -14.01 9.58 -1.45
N PRO A 207 -15.28 9.46 -1.90
CA PRO A 207 -16.34 8.93 -1.07
C PRO A 207 -16.22 7.42 -0.88
N PHE A 208 -15.53 6.70 -1.77
CA PHE A 208 -15.35 5.24 -1.68
C PHE A 208 -14.34 4.86 -0.60
N LYS A 209 -14.69 3.88 0.25
CA LYS A 209 -13.86 3.41 1.35
C LYS A 209 -13.79 1.89 1.43
N LEU A 210 -12.71 1.39 1.99
CA LEU A 210 -12.51 -0.04 2.23
C LEU A 210 -12.92 -0.41 3.65
N SER A 211 -13.54 -1.58 3.81
CA SER A 211 -13.73 -2.22 5.12
C SER A 211 -12.40 -2.71 5.69
N GLU A 212 -12.35 -2.90 7.00
CA GLU A 212 -11.20 -3.45 7.74
C GLU A 212 -10.71 -4.75 7.09
N LYS A 213 -11.60 -5.72 6.86
CA LYS A 213 -11.22 -7.06 6.37
C LYS A 213 -10.57 -6.98 4.99
N VAL A 214 -11.10 -6.13 4.12
CA VAL A 214 -10.56 -5.92 2.77
C VAL A 214 -9.18 -5.28 2.84
N LEU A 215 -9.05 -4.23 3.66
CA LEU A 215 -7.78 -3.54 3.83
C LEU A 215 -6.73 -4.48 4.45
N GLN A 216 -7.10 -5.31 5.42
CA GLN A 216 -6.23 -6.35 5.99
C GLN A 216 -5.78 -7.35 4.94
N VAL A 217 -6.68 -7.83 4.07
CA VAL A 217 -6.29 -8.74 2.97
C VAL A 217 -5.28 -8.06 2.04
N LEU A 218 -5.54 -6.82 1.60
CA LEU A 218 -4.62 -6.09 0.73
C LEU A 218 -3.26 -5.82 1.38
N ILE A 219 -3.24 -5.42 2.66
CA ILE A 219 -2.01 -5.19 3.41
C ILE A 219 -1.26 -6.51 3.64
N ASN A 220 -1.96 -7.61 3.93
CA ASN A 220 -1.35 -8.93 4.13
C ASN A 220 -0.71 -9.43 2.83
N ILE A 221 -1.38 -9.23 1.68
CA ILE A 221 -0.80 -9.52 0.36
C ILE A 221 0.50 -8.73 0.19
N PHE A 222 0.47 -7.43 0.50
CA PHE A 222 1.65 -6.59 0.35
C PHE A 222 2.81 -6.94 1.29
N LEU A 223 2.54 -7.24 2.56
CA LEU A 223 3.57 -7.48 3.57
C LEU A 223 4.15 -8.90 3.54
N TYR A 224 3.32 -9.90 3.21
CA TYR A 224 3.73 -11.31 3.29
C TYR A 224 4.05 -11.94 1.93
N HIS A 225 3.51 -11.40 0.82
CA HIS A 225 3.74 -11.96 -0.51
C HIS A 225 4.62 -11.03 -1.34
N ASP A 226 4.07 -9.89 -1.75
CA ASP A 226 4.69 -9.03 -2.76
C ASP A 226 4.76 -7.60 -2.23
N PHE A 227 5.96 -7.10 -1.90
CA PHE A 227 6.19 -5.69 -1.54
C PHE A 227 5.98 -4.71 -2.73
N SER A 228 5.05 -5.01 -3.63
CA SER A 228 4.71 -4.23 -4.81
C SER A 228 3.53 -3.31 -4.54
N VAL A 229 3.75 -2.01 -4.75
CA VAL A 229 2.68 -1.00 -4.65
C VAL A 229 1.74 -1.10 -5.85
N GLN A 230 2.23 -1.53 -7.02
CA GLN A 230 1.37 -1.76 -8.19
C GLN A 230 0.33 -2.85 -7.96
N ASN A 231 0.70 -3.96 -7.32
CA ASN A 231 -0.26 -5.02 -6.98
C ASN A 231 -1.30 -4.52 -5.98
N PHE A 232 -0.90 -3.69 -5.01
CA PHE A 232 -1.84 -3.02 -4.11
C PHE A 232 -2.82 -2.10 -4.85
N ILE A 233 -2.34 -1.29 -5.81
CA ILE A 233 -3.18 -0.42 -6.63
C ILE A 233 -4.15 -1.25 -7.49
N LYS A 234 -3.69 -2.35 -8.11
CA LYS A 234 -4.57 -3.26 -8.88
C LYS A 234 -5.62 -3.91 -7.98
N GLY A 235 -5.24 -4.33 -6.77
CA GLY A 235 -6.18 -4.85 -5.78
C GLY A 235 -7.21 -3.82 -5.33
N PHE A 236 -6.80 -2.55 -5.21
CA PHE A 236 -7.70 -1.44 -4.95
C PHE A 236 -8.65 -1.16 -6.13
N GLN A 237 -8.14 -1.14 -7.36
CA GLN A 237 -8.96 -1.01 -8.58
C GLN A 237 -10.00 -2.13 -8.68
N LEU A 238 -9.60 -3.37 -8.39
CA LEU A 238 -10.53 -4.50 -8.35
C LEU A 238 -11.60 -4.33 -7.26
N SER A 239 -11.24 -3.78 -6.09
CA SER A 239 -12.20 -3.48 -5.02
C SER A 239 -13.21 -2.42 -5.43
N ILE A 240 -12.76 -1.38 -6.16
CA ILE A 240 -13.64 -0.35 -6.73
C ILE A 240 -14.63 -0.98 -7.71
N VAL A 241 -14.10 -1.76 -8.66
CA VAL A 241 -14.87 -2.46 -9.69
C VAL A 241 -15.95 -3.32 -9.02
N GLU A 242 -15.55 -4.22 -8.13
CA GLU A 242 -16.46 -5.16 -7.46
C GLU A 242 -17.55 -4.43 -6.65
N HIS A 243 -17.22 -3.33 -5.98
CA HIS A 243 -18.19 -2.52 -5.23
C HIS A 243 -19.27 -1.92 -6.13
N PHE A 244 -18.86 -1.29 -7.24
CA PHE A 244 -19.79 -0.67 -8.18
C PHE A 244 -20.59 -1.69 -9.00
N TYR A 245 -20.07 -2.91 -9.19
CA TYR A 245 -20.80 -3.99 -9.83
C TYR A 245 -21.78 -4.70 -8.89
N SER A 246 -21.41 -4.90 -7.62
CA SER A 246 -22.22 -5.69 -6.68
C SER A 246 -23.42 -4.93 -6.12
N GLN A 247 -23.28 -3.62 -5.90
CA GLN A 247 -24.30 -2.83 -5.20
C GLN A 247 -24.92 -1.77 -6.11
N PRO A 248 -26.25 -1.82 -6.37
CA PRO A 248 -26.93 -0.80 -7.16
C PRO A 248 -26.99 0.56 -6.44
N LEU A 249 -26.85 0.57 -5.11
CA LEU A 249 -26.87 1.78 -4.28
C LEU A 249 -25.56 2.56 -4.33
N SER A 250 -24.49 1.98 -4.88
CA SER A 250 -23.21 2.67 -5.08
C SER A 250 -23.31 3.89 -5.99
N VAL A 251 -24.43 4.07 -6.70
CA VAL A 251 -24.78 5.31 -7.41
C VAL A 251 -24.77 6.53 -6.48
N LEU A 252 -25.00 6.34 -5.18
CA LEU A 252 -24.97 7.39 -4.16
C LEU A 252 -23.54 7.74 -3.68
N CYS A 253 -22.51 6.95 -4.06
CA CYS A 253 -21.11 7.21 -3.74
C CYS A 253 -20.53 8.34 -4.59
N CYS A 254 -21.01 9.57 -4.39
CA CYS A 254 -20.53 10.74 -5.11
C CYS A 254 -20.30 11.90 -4.15
N GLN A 255 -19.78 13.00 -4.68
CA GLN A 255 -19.73 14.25 -3.93
C GLN A 255 -21.15 14.65 -3.50
N LEU A 256 -21.28 15.21 -2.30
CA LEU A 256 -22.56 15.52 -1.62
C LEU A 256 -23.60 16.23 -2.52
N LEU A 257 -23.18 17.17 -3.36
CA LEU A 257 -24.07 17.88 -4.29
C LEU A 257 -24.67 16.97 -5.37
N GLU A 258 -23.88 16.04 -5.90
CA GLU A 258 -24.35 15.07 -6.88
C GLU A 258 -25.16 13.97 -6.23
N ALA A 259 -24.74 13.52 -5.03
CA ALA A 259 -25.49 12.54 -4.25
C ALA A 259 -26.91 13.02 -3.97
N LYS A 260 -27.11 14.28 -3.54
CA LYS A 260 -28.45 14.87 -3.34
C LYS A 260 -29.30 14.88 -4.62
N LYS A 261 -28.71 15.27 -5.76
CA LYS A 261 -29.41 15.24 -7.06
C LYS A 261 -29.85 13.82 -7.41
N ARG A 262 -28.97 12.83 -7.19
CA ARG A 262 -29.25 11.42 -7.45
C ARG A 262 -30.34 10.88 -6.52
N VAL A 263 -30.33 11.24 -5.24
CA VAL A 263 -31.39 10.88 -4.27
C VAL A 263 -32.77 11.35 -4.75
N ASN A 264 -32.87 12.58 -5.26
CA ASN A 264 -34.13 13.10 -5.80
C ASN A 264 -34.63 12.26 -6.99
N SER A 265 -33.72 11.81 -7.86
CA SER A 265 -34.03 10.99 -9.04
C SER A 265 -34.28 9.51 -8.77
N LEU A 266 -34.14 9.02 -7.52
CA LEU A 266 -34.30 7.59 -7.22
C LEU A 266 -35.70 7.08 -7.54
N SER A 267 -35.75 5.89 -8.12
CA SER A 267 -36.99 5.12 -8.34
C SER A 267 -37.43 4.37 -7.08
N HIS A 268 -38.69 3.95 -7.03
CA HIS A 268 -39.25 3.19 -5.90
C HIS A 268 -38.45 1.92 -5.58
N ASN A 269 -38.00 1.16 -6.58
CA ASN A 269 -37.17 -0.03 -6.38
C ASN A 269 -35.82 0.28 -5.71
N GLN A 270 -35.23 1.44 -6.01
CA GLN A 270 -33.99 1.86 -5.35
C GLN A 270 -34.24 2.32 -3.91
N CYS A 271 -35.40 2.92 -3.64
CA CYS A 271 -35.85 3.22 -2.29
C CYS A 271 -36.04 1.93 -1.46
N GLU A 272 -36.62 0.88 -2.03
CA GLU A 272 -36.70 -0.45 -1.38
C GLU A 272 -35.33 -1.05 -1.08
N ASN A 273 -34.37 -0.90 -2.00
CA ASN A 273 -33.00 -1.33 -1.75
C ASN A 273 -32.40 -0.59 -0.53
N ILE A 274 -32.67 0.71 -0.37
CA ILE A 274 -32.24 1.47 0.83
C ILE A 274 -32.91 0.92 2.09
N ARG A 275 -34.21 0.63 2.05
CA ARG A 275 -34.95 0.01 3.18
C ARG A 275 -34.42 -1.38 3.54
N SER A 276 -33.90 -2.12 2.56
CA SER A 276 -33.35 -3.45 2.76
C SER A 276 -32.01 -3.46 3.51
N LEU A 277 -31.30 -2.33 3.55
CA LEU A 277 -29.98 -2.20 4.15
C LEU A 277 -30.01 -2.47 5.68
N PRO A 278 -29.13 -3.35 6.19
CA PRO A 278 -29.00 -3.59 7.64
C PRO A 278 -28.75 -2.33 8.46
N SER A 279 -27.89 -1.43 7.96
CA SER A 279 -27.59 -0.15 8.64
C SER A 279 -28.82 0.75 8.75
N PHE A 280 -29.65 0.78 7.71
CA PHE A 280 -30.89 1.55 7.70
C PHE A 280 -31.95 0.93 8.61
N ARG A 281 -32.06 -0.41 8.67
CA ARG A 281 -32.97 -1.09 9.61
C ARG A 281 -32.67 -0.73 11.06
N ARG A 282 -31.40 -0.72 11.46
CA ARG A 282 -30.97 -0.28 12.80
C ARG A 282 -31.34 1.18 13.08
N TYR A 283 -31.26 2.04 12.07
CA TYR A 283 -31.70 3.43 12.22
C TYR A 283 -33.20 3.51 12.49
N VAL A 284 -33.99 2.79 11.70
CA VAL A 284 -35.46 2.76 11.84
C VAL A 284 -35.89 2.22 13.21
N GLU A 285 -35.21 1.21 13.74
CA GLU A 285 -35.46 0.66 15.08
C GLU A 285 -35.25 1.68 16.21
N ASN A 286 -34.34 2.64 16.02
CA ASN A 286 -34.05 3.68 17.01
C ASN A 286 -35.00 4.89 16.93
N GLN A 287 -35.87 4.96 15.91
CA GLN A 287 -36.78 6.09 15.69
C GLN A 287 -38.13 5.90 16.39
N VAL A 288 -38.86 7.01 16.53
CA VAL A 288 -40.23 7.02 17.05
C VAL A 288 -41.19 6.34 16.06
N SER A 289 -42.20 5.62 16.57
CA SER A 289 -43.16 4.83 15.79
C SER A 289 -43.84 5.59 14.63
N GLU A 290 -44.16 6.87 14.80
CA GLU A 290 -44.74 7.71 13.73
C GLU A 290 -43.77 7.93 12.56
N LYS A 291 -42.49 8.20 12.87
CA LYS A 291 -41.44 8.34 11.85
C LYS A 291 -41.10 7.00 11.20
N GLN A 292 -41.19 5.90 11.95
CA GLN A 292 -40.99 4.55 11.41
C GLN A 292 -42.02 4.22 10.33
N ILE A 293 -43.29 4.56 10.53
CA ILE A 293 -44.33 4.36 9.52
C ILE A 293 -44.02 5.21 8.28
N ALA A 294 -43.73 6.51 8.47
CA ALA A 294 -43.42 7.42 7.37
C ALA A 294 -42.20 6.97 6.54
N LEU A 295 -41.13 6.48 7.17
CA LEU A 295 -39.93 5.97 6.47
C LEU A 295 -40.21 4.72 5.63
N LEU A 296 -41.15 3.89 6.07
CA LEU A 296 -41.50 2.64 5.40
C LEU A 296 -42.54 2.84 4.28
N THR A 297 -43.46 3.79 4.42
CA THR A 297 -44.54 4.00 3.44
C THR A 297 -44.28 5.14 2.46
N GLU A 298 -43.63 6.22 2.88
CA GLU A 298 -43.45 7.42 2.05
C GLU A 298 -42.05 7.54 1.46
N ASP A 299 -41.97 7.51 0.12
CA ASP A 299 -40.70 7.64 -0.61
C ASP A 299 -40.13 9.06 -0.58
N SER A 300 -40.98 10.09 -0.53
CA SER A 300 -40.54 11.50 -0.44
C SER A 300 -39.82 11.75 0.88
N PHE A 301 -40.40 11.29 1.99
CA PHE A 301 -39.81 11.43 3.31
C PHE A 301 -38.49 10.64 3.43
N LEU A 302 -38.46 9.42 2.89
CA LEU A 302 -37.22 8.63 2.83
C LEU A 302 -36.11 9.37 2.08
N LYS A 303 -36.41 10.04 0.96
CA LYS A 303 -35.42 10.80 0.18
C LYS A 303 -34.85 11.98 0.98
N GLU A 304 -35.67 12.72 1.69
CA GLU A 304 -35.22 13.83 2.56
C GLU A 304 -34.30 13.32 3.68
N VAL A 305 -34.71 12.25 4.37
CA VAL A 305 -33.89 11.65 5.43
C VAL A 305 -32.60 11.05 4.87
N THR A 306 -32.63 10.45 3.68
CA THR A 306 -31.41 9.92 3.05
C THR A 306 -30.41 11.04 2.76
N GLN A 307 -30.87 12.23 2.37
CA GLN A 307 -29.97 13.38 2.19
C GLN A 307 -29.31 13.79 3.49
N THR A 308 -30.07 13.91 4.59
CA THR A 308 -29.49 14.27 5.89
C THR A 308 -28.49 13.23 6.37
N LEU A 309 -28.80 11.93 6.22
CA LEU A 309 -27.90 10.85 6.61
C LEU A 309 -26.60 10.85 5.77
N LEU A 310 -26.67 11.19 4.49
CA LEU A 310 -25.47 11.33 3.65
C LEU A 310 -24.60 12.52 4.07
N GLU A 311 -25.22 13.65 4.46
CA GLU A 311 -24.48 14.79 5.03
C GLU A 311 -23.77 14.39 6.32
N ASP A 312 -24.48 13.71 7.22
CA ASP A 312 -23.93 13.22 8.49
C ASP A 312 -22.76 12.25 8.25
N LEU A 313 -22.85 11.39 7.24
CA LEU A 313 -21.75 10.50 6.84
C LEU A 313 -20.51 11.25 6.35
N HIS A 314 -20.69 12.26 5.49
CA HIS A 314 -19.57 13.08 5.02
C HIS A 314 -18.90 13.83 6.17
N ILE A 315 -19.70 14.44 7.06
CA ILE A 315 -19.21 15.12 8.26
C ILE A 315 -18.47 14.14 9.18
N TYR A 316 -19.03 12.96 9.40
CA TYR A 316 -18.39 11.90 10.17
C TYR A 316 -17.03 11.52 9.55
N HIS A 317 -16.93 11.45 8.22
CA HIS A 317 -15.69 11.11 7.54
C HIS A 317 -14.61 12.18 7.62
N GLU A 318 -14.98 13.45 7.50
CA GLU A 318 -14.06 14.57 7.75
C GLU A 318 -13.53 14.50 9.18
N ASN A 319 -14.43 14.34 10.15
CA ASN A 319 -14.07 14.31 11.55
C ASN A 319 -13.27 13.06 11.95
N TYR A 320 -13.58 11.91 11.36
CA TYR A 320 -12.89 10.67 11.64
C TYR A 320 -11.42 10.76 11.21
N PHE A 321 -11.12 11.27 10.02
CA PHE A 321 -9.75 11.33 9.52
C PHE A 321 -8.88 12.35 10.24
N THR A 322 -9.44 13.49 10.65
CA THR A 322 -8.71 14.48 11.44
C THR A 322 -8.30 13.90 12.79
N VAL A 323 -9.26 13.30 13.49
CA VAL A 323 -9.01 12.68 14.80
C VAL A 323 -8.07 11.48 14.68
N LEU A 324 -8.18 10.68 13.63
CA LEU A 324 -7.24 9.59 13.34
C LEU A 324 -5.81 10.10 13.15
N ARG A 325 -5.61 11.19 12.40
CA ARG A 325 -4.28 11.80 12.23
C ARG A 325 -3.73 12.33 13.55
N CYS A 326 -4.57 12.94 14.38
CA CYS A 326 -4.16 13.36 15.71
C CYS A 326 -3.73 12.16 16.57
N LEU A 327 -4.55 11.09 16.60
CA LEU A 327 -4.22 9.87 17.32
C LEU A 327 -2.93 9.22 16.78
N HIS A 328 -2.68 9.28 15.47
CA HIS A 328 -1.43 8.80 14.89
C HIS A 328 -0.22 9.53 15.47
N VAL A 329 -0.23 10.86 15.54
CA VAL A 329 0.86 11.64 16.15
C VAL A 329 1.09 11.22 17.61
N PHE A 330 0.03 11.01 18.39
CA PHE A 330 0.16 10.49 19.74
C PHE A 330 0.80 9.10 19.74
N THR A 331 0.32 8.16 18.93
CA THR A 331 0.85 6.79 18.91
C THR A 331 2.29 6.66 18.41
N THR A 332 2.72 7.49 17.46
CA THR A 332 4.09 7.48 16.96
C THR A 332 5.08 8.03 17.99
N SER A 333 4.64 8.95 18.86
CA SER A 333 5.46 9.47 19.95
C SER A 333 5.63 8.49 21.12
N LEU A 334 4.77 7.46 21.23
CA LEU A 334 4.77 6.54 22.36
C LEU A 334 5.82 5.43 22.21
N PRO A 335 6.60 5.14 23.26
CA PRO A 335 7.47 3.96 23.27
C PRO A 335 6.61 2.68 23.31
N LYS A 336 7.02 1.66 22.56
CA LYS A 336 6.35 0.34 22.36
C LYS A 336 5.22 0.27 21.33
N TYR A 337 4.77 1.39 20.74
CA TYR A 337 3.80 1.43 19.62
C TYR A 337 2.60 0.46 19.76
N PRO A 338 1.82 0.54 20.84
CA PRO A 338 0.76 -0.44 21.13
C PRO A 338 -0.34 -0.49 20.06
N LEU A 339 -0.58 0.62 19.35
CA LEU A 339 -1.60 0.73 18.29
C LEU A 339 -1.00 0.71 16.87
N GLY A 340 0.29 0.38 16.77
CA GLY A 340 1.03 0.36 15.51
C GLY A 340 1.92 1.57 15.27
N LYS A 341 2.92 1.39 14.40
CA LYS A 341 3.90 2.45 14.04
C LYS A 341 3.37 3.35 12.93
N GLN A 342 2.57 2.78 12.04
CA GLN A 342 2.12 3.42 10.81
C GLN A 342 0.63 3.73 10.88
N ILE A 343 0.22 4.80 10.21
CA ILE A 343 -1.19 5.25 10.17
C ILE A 343 -2.15 4.16 9.67
N ARG A 344 -1.68 3.24 8.81
CA ARG A 344 -2.47 2.12 8.30
C ARG A 344 -2.86 1.11 9.38
N GLU A 345 -1.97 0.83 10.33
CA GLU A 345 -2.20 -0.14 11.40
C GLU A 345 -3.24 0.41 12.37
N LEU A 346 -3.09 1.69 12.71
CA LEU A 346 -4.07 2.43 13.49
C LEU A 346 -5.43 2.44 12.78
N TYR A 347 -5.46 2.77 11.48
CA TYR A 347 -6.70 2.80 10.71
C TYR A 347 -7.40 1.44 10.68
N CYS A 348 -6.67 0.34 10.44
CA CYS A 348 -7.23 -1.01 10.53
C CYS A 348 -7.79 -1.31 11.92
N ALA A 349 -7.05 -0.99 12.99
CA ALA A 349 -7.48 -1.22 14.36
C ALA A 349 -8.75 -0.41 14.71
N CYS A 350 -8.83 0.84 14.26
CA CYS A 350 -9.97 1.72 14.49
C CYS A 350 -11.22 1.34 13.69
N LEU A 351 -11.06 0.70 12.53
CA LEU A 351 -12.21 0.24 11.73
C LEU A 351 -12.83 -1.05 12.31
N GLY A 352 -12.01 -1.96 12.83
CA GLY A 352 -12.48 -3.27 13.25
C GLY A 352 -13.11 -3.32 14.63
N LYS A 353 -12.49 -2.66 15.60
CA LYS A 353 -12.96 -2.64 16.99
C LYS A 353 -13.05 -1.21 17.48
N ARG A 354 -13.91 -1.00 18.46
CA ARG A 354 -13.91 0.23 19.24
C ARG A 354 -12.57 0.35 19.95
N VAL A 355 -11.80 1.38 19.58
CA VAL A 355 -10.44 1.58 20.07
C VAL A 355 -10.40 1.68 21.59
N TRP A 356 -11.43 2.23 22.23
CA TRP A 356 -11.47 2.35 23.69
C TRP A 356 -11.72 1.03 24.43
N GLU A 357 -12.13 -0.04 23.73
CA GLU A 357 -12.37 -1.36 24.32
C GLU A 357 -11.11 -2.26 24.23
N THR A 358 -10.11 -1.90 23.42
CA THR A 358 -8.87 -2.67 23.33
C THR A 358 -7.91 -2.38 24.48
N GLU A 359 -7.31 -3.44 25.02
CA GLU A 359 -6.28 -3.36 26.06
C GLU A 359 -5.05 -2.56 25.60
N GLU A 360 -4.76 -2.61 24.30
CA GLU A 360 -3.69 -1.83 23.64
C GLU A 360 -3.89 -0.33 23.81
N TYR A 361 -5.11 0.17 23.64
CA TYR A 361 -5.42 1.58 23.87
C TYR A 361 -5.34 1.95 25.36
N GLY A 362 -5.81 1.06 26.25
CA GLY A 362 -5.64 1.24 27.70
C GLY A 362 -4.16 1.40 28.08
N SER A 363 -3.28 0.59 27.48
CA SER A 363 -1.83 0.72 27.66
C SER A 363 -1.29 2.02 27.06
N ALA A 364 -1.78 2.45 25.89
CA ALA A 364 -1.39 3.71 25.26
C ALA A 364 -1.77 4.92 26.13
N VAL A 365 -2.99 4.96 26.67
CA VAL A 365 -3.46 6.01 27.59
C VAL A 365 -2.62 6.04 28.87
N GLN A 366 -2.24 4.88 29.41
CA GLN A 366 -1.32 4.82 30.55
C GLN A 366 0.07 5.38 30.23
N LEU A 367 0.59 5.11 29.03
CA LEU A 367 1.88 5.66 28.59
C LEU A 367 1.79 7.18 28.32
N LEU A 368 0.68 7.66 27.73
CA LEU A 368 0.41 9.09 27.57
C LEU A 368 0.38 9.81 28.93
N ARG A 369 -0.21 9.16 29.93
CA ARG A 369 -0.20 9.61 31.33
C ARG A 369 1.18 9.59 31.98
N MET A 370 2.24 9.14 31.31
CA MET A 370 3.61 9.12 31.82
C MET A 370 4.57 9.98 30.99
N LEU A 371 4.10 10.62 29.92
CA LEU A 371 4.93 11.46 29.04
C LEU A 371 5.48 12.71 29.74
N ALA A 372 6.63 13.15 29.24
CA ALA A 372 7.29 14.40 29.65
C ALA A 372 6.58 15.63 29.08
N LYS A 373 6.82 16.80 29.69
CA LYS A 373 6.20 18.08 29.30
C LYS A 373 6.54 18.46 27.86
N ASP A 374 7.82 18.45 27.51
CA ASP A 374 8.30 18.97 26.23
C ASP A 374 7.78 18.14 25.06
N GLU A 375 7.74 16.82 25.24
CA GLU A 375 7.14 15.88 24.28
C GLU A 375 5.63 16.13 24.12
N LEU A 376 4.91 16.30 25.22
CA LEU A 376 3.46 16.57 25.19
C LEU A 376 3.14 17.89 24.49
N VAL A 377 3.90 18.96 24.76
CA VAL A 377 3.72 20.26 24.10
C VAL A 377 4.00 20.15 22.60
N ALA A 378 5.07 19.47 22.20
CA ALA A 378 5.39 19.25 20.79
C ALA A 378 4.31 18.44 20.06
N ILE A 379 3.71 17.45 20.73
CA ILE A 379 2.59 16.67 20.18
C ILE A 379 1.34 17.54 20.04
N LEU A 380 1.00 18.31 21.06
CA LEU A 380 -0.17 19.20 21.04
C LEU A 380 -0.05 20.28 19.97
N GLN A 381 1.15 20.84 19.75
CA GLN A 381 1.42 21.78 18.66
C GLN A 381 1.20 21.12 17.29
N LYS A 382 1.74 19.92 17.07
CA LYS A 382 1.51 19.16 15.83
C LYS A 382 0.03 18.82 15.63
N CYS A 383 -0.71 18.49 16.70
CA CYS A 383 -2.14 18.25 16.62
C CYS A 383 -2.91 19.53 16.28
N ALA A 384 -2.54 20.68 16.86
CA ALA A 384 -3.14 21.96 16.54
C ALA A 384 -2.94 22.31 15.06
N GLU A 385 -1.75 22.10 14.49
CA GLU A 385 -1.49 22.26 13.05
C GLU A 385 -2.37 21.35 12.17
N ILE A 386 -2.60 20.09 12.59
CA ILE A 386 -3.49 19.14 11.90
C ILE A 386 -4.95 19.61 11.95
N PHE A 387 -5.41 20.17 13.06
CA PHE A 387 -6.77 20.71 13.17
C PHE A 387 -6.94 22.03 12.40
N ILE A 388 -5.93 22.90 12.40
CA ILE A 388 -5.94 24.16 11.63
C ILE A 388 -6.01 23.87 10.12
N SER A 389 -5.27 22.86 9.65
CA SER A 389 -5.26 22.47 8.24
C SER A 389 -6.55 21.77 7.77
N SER A 390 -7.41 21.30 8.67
CA SER A 390 -8.65 20.57 8.33
C SER A 390 -9.95 21.37 8.44
N GLY A 391 -9.95 22.49 9.18
CA GLY A 391 -10.97 23.55 9.04
C GLY A 391 -12.32 23.39 9.77
N LYS A 392 -12.86 24.57 10.15
CA LYS A 392 -14.18 24.99 10.69
C LYS A 392 -14.90 24.19 11.78
N GLN A 393 -15.04 22.86 11.71
CA GLN A 393 -15.80 22.10 12.72
C GLN A 393 -15.05 21.91 14.05
N PHE A 394 -13.73 22.01 14.00
CA PHE A 394 -12.84 21.84 15.16
C PHE A 394 -12.46 23.15 15.85
N SER A 395 -13.11 24.28 15.56
CA SER A 395 -12.82 25.57 16.22
C SER A 395 -12.83 25.44 17.74
N ASN A 396 -13.88 24.84 18.31
CA ASN A 396 -14.00 24.61 19.75
C ASN A 396 -12.93 23.66 20.33
N THR A 397 -12.45 22.69 19.55
CA THR A 397 -11.39 21.78 20.01
C THR A 397 -10.00 22.40 19.84
N VAL A 398 -9.81 23.24 18.82
CA VAL A 398 -8.59 24.02 18.59
C VAL A 398 -8.46 25.06 19.69
N GLU A 399 -9.53 25.81 20.02
CA GLU A 399 -9.54 26.77 21.12
C GLU A 399 -9.20 26.11 22.46
N LYS A 400 -9.74 24.91 22.72
CA LYS A 400 -9.38 24.14 23.93
C LYS A 400 -7.93 23.66 23.90
N LEU A 401 -7.41 23.22 22.75
CA LEU A 401 -6.01 22.82 22.60
C LEU A 401 -5.06 24.02 22.76
N GLU A 402 -5.42 25.19 22.23
CA GLU A 402 -4.71 26.45 22.41
C GLU A 402 -4.76 26.92 23.87
N GLU A 403 -5.89 26.75 24.55
CA GLU A 403 -6.01 27.00 25.99
C GLU A 403 -5.10 26.06 26.80
N PHE A 404 -5.03 24.77 26.44
CA PHE A 404 -4.10 23.83 27.07
C PHE A 404 -2.64 24.22 26.81
N LEU A 405 -2.29 24.62 25.57
CA LEU A 405 -0.95 25.11 25.24
C LEU A 405 -0.57 26.36 26.02
N ALA A 406 -1.49 27.33 26.16
CA ALA A 406 -1.29 28.52 26.97
C ALA A 406 -1.13 28.18 28.46
N ARG A 407 -1.90 27.22 28.98
CA ARG A 407 -1.74 26.70 30.35
C ARG A 407 -0.39 26.00 30.55
N PHE A 408 0.13 25.28 29.56
CA PHE A 408 1.46 24.67 29.63
C PHE A 408 2.62 25.68 29.58
N GLN A 409 2.46 26.77 28.83
CA GLN A 409 3.41 27.89 28.80
C GLN A 409 3.39 28.66 30.13
N ASN A 410 2.22 28.92 30.70
CA ASN A 410 2.08 29.61 31.99
C ASN A 410 2.65 28.79 33.17
N LEU A 411 2.66 27.46 33.07
CA LEU A 411 3.30 26.58 34.05
C LEU A 411 4.84 26.66 34.07
N GLU A 412 5.49 27.33 33.10
CA GLU A 412 6.95 27.59 33.15
C GLU A 412 7.33 28.61 34.21
N GLY A 413 6.36 29.39 34.70
CA GLY A 413 6.57 30.44 35.71
C GLY A 413 6.19 30.08 37.14
N GLU A 414 5.46 28.99 37.40
CA GLU A 414 4.92 28.70 38.74
C GLU A 414 5.50 27.42 39.37
N HIS A 415 6.36 27.61 40.36
CA HIS A 415 6.72 26.55 41.31
C HIS A 415 5.48 26.01 42.03
N VAL A 416 5.14 24.76 41.70
CA VAL A 416 4.44 23.74 42.50
C VAL A 416 3.48 24.27 43.58
N THR A 417 2.22 24.49 43.22
CA THR A 417 1.12 24.49 44.21
C THR A 417 0.38 23.16 44.13
N TYR A 418 0.30 22.44 45.24
CA TYR A 418 -0.33 21.13 45.31
C TYR A 418 -1.85 21.26 45.49
N CYS A 419 -2.65 20.61 44.66
CA CYS A 419 -4.08 20.39 44.89
C CYS A 419 -4.36 18.89 45.11
N GLN A 420 -5.13 18.55 46.14
CA GLN A 420 -5.51 17.17 46.47
C GLN A 420 -6.80 16.78 45.73
N ILE A 421 -6.73 15.81 44.82
CA ILE A 421 -7.92 15.09 44.34
C ILE A 421 -7.65 13.58 44.46
N ARG A 422 -8.63 12.84 44.97
CA ARG A 422 -8.62 11.37 45.09
C ARG A 422 -9.15 10.78 43.78
N ILE A 423 -8.31 10.03 43.05
CA ILE A 423 -8.75 9.20 41.92
C ILE A 423 -8.56 7.73 42.32
N TYR A 424 -9.62 6.93 42.16
CA TYR A 424 -9.58 5.47 42.30
C TYR A 424 -9.05 4.86 40.99
N ILE A 425 -7.88 4.23 41.00
CA ILE A 425 -7.42 3.38 39.90
C ILE A 425 -7.56 1.92 40.33
N LEU A 426 -8.46 1.19 39.68
CA LEU A 426 -8.61 -0.25 39.85
C LEU A 426 -7.68 -0.97 38.84
N MET A 427 -6.45 -1.29 39.25
CA MET A 427 -5.59 -2.19 38.47
C MET A 427 -6.02 -3.65 38.73
N LYS A 428 -6.71 -4.26 37.76
CA LYS A 428 -6.82 -5.72 37.68
C LYS A 428 -5.67 -6.23 36.81
N PHE A 429 -4.59 -6.70 37.43
CA PHE A 429 -3.64 -7.60 36.78
C PHE A 429 -3.97 -9.03 37.22
N THR A 430 -4.28 -9.88 36.25
CA THR A 430 -4.42 -11.33 36.42
C THR A 430 -3.03 -11.97 36.37
N GLY A 431 -2.58 -12.47 37.52
CA GLY A 431 -1.40 -13.31 37.67
C GLY A 431 -1.32 -13.81 39.12
N PRO A 432 -1.26 -15.13 39.38
CA PRO A 432 -1.32 -15.66 40.73
C PRO A 432 0.08 -15.65 41.36
N THR A 433 0.47 -14.49 41.88
CA THR A 433 1.51 -14.38 42.92
C THR A 433 0.97 -13.47 44.01
N LEU A 434 -0.05 -13.98 44.69
CA LEU A 434 -0.56 -13.47 45.95
C LEU A 434 0.31 -14.06 47.05
N LEU A 435 1.17 -13.23 47.65
CA LEU A 435 1.31 -13.05 49.09
C LEU A 435 2.55 -12.20 49.34
N GLU A 436 2.35 -11.17 50.18
CA GLU A 436 3.37 -10.26 50.70
C GLU A 436 3.82 -9.12 49.78
N LEU A 437 3.03 -8.05 49.75
CA LEU A 437 3.52 -6.71 50.10
C LEU A 437 2.33 -5.79 50.39
N LYS A 438 2.26 -5.43 51.66
CA LYS A 438 1.23 -4.60 52.30
C LYS A 438 0.94 -3.31 51.53
N GLU A 439 -0.33 -2.94 51.60
CA GLU A 439 -0.91 -1.62 51.37
C GLU A 439 0.09 -0.47 51.61
N SER A 440 0.66 0.08 50.55
CA SER A 440 1.21 1.44 50.58
C SER A 440 0.26 2.35 49.81
N LYS A 441 -0.83 2.71 50.49
CA LYS A 441 -1.66 3.89 50.19
C LYS A 441 -0.80 5.15 50.36
N ARG A 442 0.07 5.44 49.39
CA ARG A 442 0.71 6.75 49.25
C ARG A 442 -0.06 7.52 48.19
N SER A 443 -0.91 8.43 48.65
CA SER A 443 -1.41 9.54 47.85
C SER A 443 -0.20 10.37 47.38
N LYS A 444 0.36 10.02 46.22
CA LYS A 444 1.33 10.89 45.55
C LYS A 444 0.61 12.22 45.30
N LYS A 445 1.16 13.31 45.83
CA LYS A 445 0.68 14.65 45.51
C LYS A 445 0.93 14.86 44.03
N LEU A 446 -0.15 14.86 43.25
CA LEU A 446 -0.04 15.13 41.82
C LEU A 446 0.40 16.59 41.66
N THR A 447 1.42 16.81 40.85
CA THR A 447 1.84 18.17 40.48
C THR A 447 0.74 18.84 39.63
N LYS A 448 0.66 20.19 39.62
CA LYS A 448 -0.27 20.91 38.69
C LYS A 448 -0.10 20.41 37.26
N PHE A 449 1.14 20.11 36.87
CA PHE A 449 1.48 19.53 35.58
C PHE A 449 0.86 18.14 35.37
N GLU A 450 0.94 17.25 36.35
CA GLU A 450 0.31 15.93 36.25
C GLU A 450 -1.22 16.03 36.17
N MET A 451 -1.84 16.96 36.89
CA MET A 451 -3.28 17.23 36.80
C MET A 451 -3.68 17.71 35.40
N LEU A 452 -2.97 18.69 34.85
CA LEU A 452 -3.21 19.20 33.50
C LEU A 452 -2.95 18.12 32.44
N ARG A 453 -1.96 17.25 32.64
CA ARG A 453 -1.73 16.09 31.78
C ARG A 453 -2.90 15.11 31.82
N PHE A 454 -3.47 14.83 33.00
CA PHE A 454 -4.66 13.99 33.09
C PHE A 454 -5.87 14.63 32.40
N GLU A 455 -6.09 15.93 32.59
CA GLU A 455 -7.17 16.67 31.90
C GLU A 455 -7.01 16.61 30.38
N VAL A 456 -5.79 16.78 29.86
CA VAL A 456 -5.51 16.68 28.41
C VAL A 456 -5.74 15.26 27.90
N VAL A 457 -5.28 14.25 28.63
CA VAL A 457 -5.47 12.84 28.23
C VAL A 457 -6.94 12.46 28.27
N ASP A 458 -7.69 12.89 29.29
CA ASP A 458 -9.11 12.62 29.40
C ASP A 458 -9.92 13.41 28.34
N PHE A 459 -9.48 14.61 27.98
CA PHE A 459 -10.02 15.36 26.85
C PHE A 459 -9.79 14.60 25.52
N ILE A 460 -8.57 14.11 25.27
CA ILE A 460 -8.27 13.29 24.09
C ILE A 460 -9.11 12.01 24.10
N ASP A 461 -9.25 11.34 25.24
CA ASP A 461 -10.10 10.14 25.36
C ASP A 461 -11.57 10.46 25.01
N SER A 462 -12.08 11.61 25.48
CA SER A 462 -13.43 12.06 25.13
C SER A 462 -13.59 12.35 23.63
N LEU A 463 -12.55 12.88 23.00
CA LEU A 463 -12.51 13.20 21.57
C LEU A 463 -12.42 11.91 20.72
N VAL A 464 -11.62 10.94 21.15
CA VAL A 464 -11.56 9.60 20.53
C VAL A 464 -12.92 8.91 20.65
N ARG A 465 -13.58 8.93 21.82
CA ARG A 465 -14.89 8.29 22.01
C ARG A 465 -16.01 8.92 21.19
N SER A 466 -15.96 10.23 20.98
CA SER A 466 -17.00 10.95 20.23
C SER A 466 -16.87 10.81 18.72
N TYR A 467 -15.63 10.84 18.19
CA TYR A 467 -15.41 10.91 16.74
C TYR A 467 -14.89 9.61 16.10
N LEU A 468 -14.22 8.72 16.85
CA LEU A 468 -13.69 7.45 16.32
C LEU A 468 -14.65 6.26 16.53
N ALA A 469 -15.97 6.50 16.52
CA ALA A 469 -16.93 5.40 16.48
C ALA A 469 -16.72 4.57 15.20
N PRO A 470 -16.85 3.23 15.23
CA PRO A 470 -16.69 2.40 14.04
C PRO A 470 -17.69 2.77 12.93
N ALA A 471 -17.25 2.63 11.67
CA ALA A 471 -18.10 2.90 10.51
C ALA A 471 -19.36 2.04 10.49
N GLU A 472 -19.32 0.84 11.08
CA GLU A 472 -20.47 -0.08 11.22
C GLU A 472 -21.65 0.48 12.03
N MET A 473 -21.38 1.47 12.89
CA MET A 473 -22.40 2.13 13.71
C MET A 473 -23.10 3.27 12.99
N GLN A 474 -22.54 3.73 11.86
CA GLN A 474 -23.14 4.78 11.04
C GLN A 474 -24.16 4.19 10.07
N THR A 475 -25.20 4.96 9.81
CA THR A 475 -26.27 4.59 8.88
C THR A 475 -25.78 4.72 7.44
N LEU A 476 -26.24 3.86 6.52
CA LEU A 476 -25.88 3.90 5.10
C LEU A 476 -24.37 3.73 4.81
N ASN A 477 -23.63 3.18 5.76
CA ASN A 477 -22.21 2.86 5.59
C ASN A 477 -21.95 1.89 4.44
N GLU A 478 -22.86 0.95 4.16
CA GLU A 478 -22.73 -0.07 3.12
C GLU A 478 -22.60 0.54 1.73
N VAL A 479 -23.19 1.73 1.51
CA VAL A 479 -23.06 2.47 0.27
C VAL A 479 -21.60 2.84 0.03
N VAL A 480 -20.92 3.35 1.04
CA VAL A 480 -19.55 3.88 0.93
C VAL A 480 -18.49 2.79 1.11
N TYR A 481 -18.73 1.83 2.00
CA TYR A 481 -17.75 0.83 2.42
C TYR A 481 -17.91 -0.50 1.69
N PHE A 482 -16.83 -0.95 1.07
CA PHE A 482 -16.74 -2.26 0.46
C PHE A 482 -16.33 -3.33 1.49
N ASN A 483 -17.19 -4.36 1.70
CA ASN A 483 -17.01 -5.38 2.75
C ASN A 483 -16.72 -6.81 2.23
N THR A 484 -16.84 -7.09 0.93
CA THR A 484 -16.67 -8.45 0.38
C THR A 484 -15.19 -8.84 0.26
N ALA A 485 -14.56 -9.14 1.40
CA ALA A 485 -13.15 -9.54 1.47
C ALA A 485 -12.88 -10.94 0.89
N ASN A 486 -13.86 -11.85 0.94
CA ASN A 486 -13.66 -13.23 0.47
C ASN A 486 -13.51 -13.30 -1.05
N THR A 487 -14.38 -12.60 -1.80
CA THR A 487 -14.29 -12.55 -3.27
C THR A 487 -12.98 -11.93 -3.71
N LEU A 488 -12.59 -10.81 -3.06
CA LEU A 488 -11.30 -10.19 -3.33
C LEU A 488 -10.12 -11.12 -3.06
N ARG A 489 -10.13 -11.84 -1.93
CA ARG A 489 -9.07 -12.79 -1.58
C ARG A 489 -8.99 -13.92 -2.60
N GLU A 490 -10.11 -14.42 -3.10
CA GLU A 490 -10.15 -15.47 -4.12
C GLU A 490 -9.61 -14.99 -5.47
N HIS A 491 -9.90 -13.75 -5.86
CA HIS A 491 -9.41 -13.17 -7.12
C HIS A 491 -7.93 -12.77 -7.08
N LEU A 492 -7.46 -12.19 -5.97
CA LEU A 492 -6.07 -11.74 -5.84
C LEU A 492 -5.13 -12.88 -5.43
N ASN A 493 -5.52 -13.65 -4.42
CA ASN A 493 -4.75 -14.78 -3.91
C ASN A 493 -5.42 -16.09 -4.30
N ALA A 494 -5.39 -16.38 -5.60
CA ALA A 494 -5.88 -17.65 -6.11
C ALA A 494 -5.09 -18.82 -5.50
N ALA A 495 -5.80 -19.70 -4.79
CA ALA A 495 -5.25 -20.91 -4.20
C ALA A 495 -5.79 -22.16 -4.93
N PRO A 496 -5.38 -22.41 -6.20
CA PRO A 496 -5.95 -23.48 -7.01
C PRO A 496 -5.73 -24.86 -6.38
N ARG A 497 -4.60 -25.05 -5.70
CA ARG A 497 -4.31 -26.31 -4.99
C ARG A 497 -5.32 -26.59 -3.87
N ILE A 498 -5.73 -25.58 -3.11
CA ILE A 498 -6.71 -25.75 -2.04
C ILE A 498 -8.08 -26.06 -2.65
N ALA A 499 -8.48 -25.33 -3.69
CA ALA A 499 -9.74 -25.56 -4.39
C ALA A 499 -9.82 -26.99 -4.97
N LEU A 500 -8.76 -27.46 -5.64
CA LEU A 500 -8.69 -28.82 -6.18
C LEU A 500 -8.73 -29.87 -5.07
N HIS A 501 -7.94 -29.68 -4.02
CA HIS A 501 -7.93 -30.60 -2.88
C HIS A 501 -9.28 -30.69 -2.19
N THR A 502 -9.96 -29.56 -1.98
CA THR A 502 -11.31 -29.54 -1.39
C THR A 502 -12.35 -30.14 -2.32
N ALA A 503 -12.28 -29.89 -3.62
CA ALA A 503 -13.18 -30.46 -4.61
C ALA A 503 -13.06 -31.98 -4.71
N LEU A 504 -11.83 -32.50 -4.70
CA LEU A 504 -11.56 -33.93 -4.81
C LEU A 504 -11.90 -34.68 -3.51
N ASN A 505 -11.65 -34.09 -2.34
CA ASN A 505 -11.99 -34.72 -1.06
C ASN A 505 -13.49 -34.65 -0.74
N ASN A 506 -14.11 -33.48 -0.96
CA ASN A 506 -15.49 -33.19 -0.58
C ASN A 506 -16.27 -32.62 -1.78
N PRO A 507 -16.71 -33.47 -2.73
CA PRO A 507 -17.47 -33.03 -3.91
C PRO A 507 -18.84 -32.42 -3.54
N TYR A 508 -19.34 -32.72 -2.33
CA TYR A 508 -20.57 -32.14 -1.78
C TYR A 508 -20.58 -30.60 -1.79
N CYS A 509 -19.44 -29.95 -1.53
CA CYS A 509 -19.34 -28.50 -1.47
C CYS A 509 -19.75 -27.82 -2.80
N TYR A 510 -19.56 -28.52 -3.93
CA TYR A 510 -19.87 -28.01 -5.27
C TYR A 510 -21.19 -28.58 -5.81
N LEU A 511 -21.41 -29.88 -5.68
CA LEU A 511 -22.58 -30.56 -6.27
C LEU A 511 -23.85 -30.47 -5.39
N LYS A 512 -23.72 -30.20 -4.08
CA LYS A 512 -24.83 -30.05 -3.12
C LYS A 512 -25.85 -31.20 -3.09
N ASN A 513 -25.47 -32.41 -3.55
CA ASN A 513 -26.31 -33.61 -3.47
C ASN A 513 -26.22 -34.25 -2.08
N GLN A 514 -27.37 -34.52 -1.44
CA GLN A 514 -27.40 -35.07 -0.07
C GLN A 514 -26.75 -36.46 0.04
N THR A 515 -26.75 -37.25 -1.03
CA THR A 515 -26.11 -38.58 -1.10
C THR A 515 -24.59 -38.54 -0.95
N LEU A 516 -23.96 -37.41 -1.27
CA LEU A 516 -22.51 -37.20 -1.21
C LEU A 516 -22.03 -36.67 0.15
N LYS A 517 -22.94 -36.46 1.11
CA LYS A 517 -22.59 -35.97 2.44
C LYS A 517 -21.92 -37.08 3.24
N SER A 518 -20.61 -37.20 3.06
CA SER A 518 -19.75 -38.14 3.77
C SER A 518 -19.01 -37.41 4.89
N ASP A 519 -18.76 -38.08 6.01
CA ASP A 519 -17.82 -37.58 7.01
C ASP A 519 -16.38 -37.59 6.47
N VAL A 520 -15.54 -36.72 7.02
CA VAL A 520 -14.15 -36.55 6.60
C VAL A 520 -13.39 -37.86 6.79
N GLY A 521 -12.95 -38.47 5.69
CA GLY A 521 -12.21 -39.73 5.69
C GLY A 521 -13.01 -40.96 5.25
N CYS A 522 -14.31 -40.86 5.03
CA CYS A 522 -15.09 -41.95 4.43
C CYS A 522 -15.09 -41.85 2.90
N ILE A 523 -14.82 -42.97 2.24
CA ILE A 523 -15.04 -43.14 0.81
C ILE A 523 -16.52 -43.50 0.64
N SER A 524 -17.24 -42.71 -0.16
CA SER A 524 -18.63 -43.01 -0.51
C SER A 524 -18.63 -43.54 -1.92
N ASN A 525 -19.23 -44.72 -2.12
CA ASN A 525 -19.35 -45.37 -3.43
C ASN A 525 -20.27 -44.59 -4.39
N THR A 526 -20.90 -43.52 -3.92
CA THR A 526 -21.73 -42.61 -4.74
C THR A 526 -20.95 -41.38 -5.22
N ALA A 527 -19.70 -41.21 -4.79
CA ALA A 527 -18.84 -40.11 -5.22
C ALA A 527 -18.34 -40.32 -6.66
N PRO A 528 -18.00 -39.25 -7.40
CA PRO A 528 -17.39 -39.38 -8.72
C PRO A 528 -16.07 -40.18 -8.65
N ASP A 529 -15.80 -41.00 -9.66
CA ASP A 529 -14.64 -41.90 -9.73
C ASP A 529 -13.32 -41.18 -9.42
N ILE A 530 -13.15 -39.95 -9.92
CA ILE A 530 -11.94 -39.13 -9.72
C ILE A 530 -11.73 -38.82 -8.22
N CYS A 531 -12.81 -38.58 -7.47
CA CYS A 531 -12.75 -38.36 -6.02
C CYS A 531 -12.37 -39.64 -5.27
N ILE A 532 -12.88 -40.80 -5.70
CA ILE A 532 -12.58 -42.11 -5.09
C ILE A 532 -11.10 -42.43 -5.31
N VAL A 533 -10.65 -42.38 -6.56
CA VAL A 533 -9.25 -42.55 -6.97
C VAL A 533 -8.34 -41.60 -6.20
N TYR A 534 -8.75 -40.35 -6.01
CA TYR A 534 -8.00 -39.39 -5.21
C TYR A 534 -8.00 -39.72 -3.71
N LYS A 535 -9.08 -40.22 -3.11
CA LYS A 535 -9.03 -40.63 -1.70
C LYS A 535 -8.11 -41.84 -1.51
N LEU A 536 -8.19 -42.82 -2.39
CA LEU A 536 -7.32 -43.99 -2.38
C LEU A 536 -5.84 -43.62 -2.57
N HIS A 537 -5.53 -42.63 -3.43
CA HIS A 537 -4.15 -42.16 -3.57
C HIS A 537 -3.62 -41.50 -2.28
N LEU A 538 -4.48 -40.86 -1.48
CA LEU A 538 -4.09 -40.25 -0.20
C LEU A 538 -3.82 -41.29 0.89
N GLU A 539 -4.54 -42.41 0.85
CA GLU A 539 -4.33 -43.53 1.77
C GLU A 539 -3.05 -44.31 1.42
N CYS A 540 -2.69 -44.34 0.14
CA CYS A 540 -1.45 -44.94 -0.31
C CYS A 540 -0.22 -44.10 0.05
N GLY A 541 0.93 -44.78 0.21
CA GLY A 541 2.22 -44.13 0.42
C GLY A 541 2.77 -43.43 -0.83
N ARG A 542 4.05 -43.02 -0.78
CA ARG A 542 4.74 -42.32 -1.87
C ARG A 542 4.79 -43.08 -3.20
N LEU A 543 4.76 -44.42 -3.16
CA LEU A 543 4.76 -45.29 -4.34
C LEU A 543 3.51 -46.14 -4.29
N ILE A 544 2.78 -46.16 -5.41
CA ILE A 544 1.52 -46.89 -5.57
C ILE A 544 1.77 -47.98 -6.61
N ASN A 545 1.51 -49.25 -6.24
CA ASN A 545 1.48 -50.33 -7.21
C ASN A 545 0.16 -50.25 -7.99
N LEU A 546 0.24 -50.18 -9.32
CA LEU A 546 -0.94 -49.98 -10.16
C LEU A 546 -1.90 -51.17 -10.13
N VAL A 547 -1.39 -52.38 -9.92
CA VAL A 547 -2.22 -53.60 -9.86
C VAL A 547 -3.06 -53.59 -8.58
N ASP A 548 -2.40 -53.47 -7.42
CA ASP A 548 -3.08 -53.42 -6.12
C ASP A 548 -4.05 -52.23 -6.01
N TRP A 549 -3.71 -51.09 -6.62
CA TRP A 549 -4.58 -49.92 -6.61
C TRP A 549 -5.83 -50.10 -7.47
N LEU A 550 -5.71 -50.82 -8.59
CA LEU A 550 -6.84 -51.14 -9.46
C LEU A 550 -7.74 -52.20 -8.82
N GLU A 551 -7.17 -53.22 -8.15
CA GLU A 551 -7.93 -54.21 -7.37
C GLU A 551 -8.76 -53.54 -6.28
N VAL A 552 -8.19 -52.60 -5.51
CA VAL A 552 -8.93 -51.83 -4.50
C VAL A 552 -10.03 -50.95 -5.10
N CYS A 553 -9.78 -50.34 -6.27
CA CYS A 553 -10.81 -49.57 -6.98
C CYS A 553 -11.96 -50.45 -7.51
N GLU A 554 -11.66 -51.69 -7.90
CA GLU A 554 -12.68 -52.66 -8.32
C GLU A 554 -13.49 -53.12 -7.10
N ASP A 555 -12.83 -53.48 -5.99
CA ASP A 555 -13.48 -53.95 -4.76
C ASP A 555 -14.46 -52.93 -4.14
N GLU A 556 -14.13 -51.63 -4.14
CA GLU A 556 -15.02 -50.59 -3.63
C GLU A 556 -16.21 -50.27 -4.56
N ASN A 557 -16.11 -50.60 -5.85
CA ASN A 557 -17.21 -50.43 -6.82
C ASN A 557 -18.20 -51.61 -6.85
N ILE A 558 -17.88 -52.74 -6.19
CA ILE A 558 -18.67 -53.98 -6.27
C ILE A 558 -20.08 -53.86 -5.64
N ASP A 559 -20.35 -52.87 -4.79
CA ASP A 559 -21.70 -52.64 -4.26
C ASP A 559 -22.70 -52.12 -5.33
N TYR A 560 -22.25 -51.77 -6.54
CA TYR A 560 -23.11 -51.35 -7.66
C TYR A 560 -23.43 -52.46 -8.69
N ILE A 561 -22.95 -53.69 -8.52
CA ILE A 561 -23.18 -54.80 -9.48
C ILE A 561 -24.17 -55.87 -8.95
N CYS A 562 -24.71 -55.72 -7.74
CA CYS A 562 -25.71 -56.64 -7.19
C CYS A 562 -27.09 -55.98 -6.95
N VAL A 563 -27.73 -55.43 -7.98
CA VAL A 563 -29.22 -55.38 -8.11
C VAL A 563 -29.62 -55.55 -9.57
#